data_AF-A0A1A3CA77-F1
#
_entry.id   AF-A0A1A3CA77-F1
#
_cell.length_a   1.000
_cell.length_b   1.000
_cell.length_c   1.000
_cell.angle_alpha   90.00
_cell.angle_beta   90.00
_cell.angle_gamma   90.00
#
_symmetry.space_group_name_H-M   'P 1'
#
loop_
_entity.id
_entity.type
_entity.pdbx_description
1 polymer ?
#
loop_
_entity_poly.entity_id
_entity_poly.type
_entity_poly.pdbx_seq_one_letter_code
_entity_poly.pdbx_strand_id
1 'polypeptide(L)'
;MHQRHAGCHLGEGQRDVVTGSLDDPQGILGLAHRPTAADRERGEKLLAELSDVFRRQRQNLGEVPIVNAYVARERARAGDRDEAVSLVRAAVNDLFREGQQVSGAWGFAGTGVLVETLLDRGTEADVAEAEAAIERLAAMPTDGLAMRDIWLLRLKALVAQARGDATAYADLKNRYTEMARSLEFAGHIAWAEAMP
;
A
#
# COMPACT_ATOMS: atom_id res chain seq x y z
N MET A 1 -53.98 -31.32 -12.39
CA MET A 1 -52.78 -32.16 -12.16
C MET A 1 -51.74 -31.64 -13.15
N HIS A 2 -50.64 -30.96 -12.84
CA HIS A 2 -49.84 -30.81 -11.65
C HIS A 2 -49.12 -29.43 -11.68
N GLN A 3 -49.12 -28.77 -10.54
CA GLN A 3 -48.05 -27.96 -9.93
C GLN A 3 -47.45 -26.71 -10.61
N ARG A 4 -47.62 -25.61 -9.86
CA ARG A 4 -46.96 -24.31 -9.94
C ARG A 4 -45.52 -24.43 -9.42
N HIS A 5 -44.53 -23.99 -10.19
CA HIS A 5 -43.24 -23.61 -9.64
C HIS A 5 -43.20 -22.10 -9.47
N ALA A 6 -43.28 -21.68 -8.21
CA ALA A 6 -42.93 -20.34 -7.77
C ALA A 6 -41.42 -20.17 -8.01
N GLY A 7 -41.07 -19.37 -9.03
CA GLY A 7 -39.73 -18.84 -9.20
C GLY A 7 -39.48 -17.84 -8.09
N CYS A 8 -38.66 -18.25 -7.12
CA CYS A 8 -38.15 -17.42 -6.04
C CYS A 8 -37.46 -16.20 -6.66
N HIS A 9 -38.05 -15.01 -6.47
CA HIS A 9 -37.40 -13.72 -6.68
C HIS A 9 -36.28 -13.62 -5.62
N LEU A 10 -35.10 -14.15 -5.96
CA LEU A 10 -33.87 -13.78 -5.27
C LEU A 10 -33.57 -12.36 -5.71
N GLY A 11 -33.59 -11.47 -4.73
CA GLY A 11 -33.44 -10.03 -4.91
C GLY A 11 -32.22 -9.68 -5.74
N GLU A 12 -32.33 -8.53 -6.40
CA GLU A 12 -31.24 -7.78 -7.01
C GLU A 12 -30.19 -7.47 -5.94
N GLY A 13 -29.37 -8.48 -5.64
CA GLY A 13 -28.20 -8.37 -4.81
C GLY A 13 -27.19 -7.54 -5.57
N GLN A 14 -26.93 -6.35 -5.02
CA GLN A 14 -25.57 -5.91 -4.77
C GLN A 14 -24.60 -6.21 -5.94
N ARG A 15 -24.91 -5.70 -7.13
CA ARG A 15 -23.94 -5.69 -8.22
C ARG A 15 -22.75 -4.83 -7.78
N ASP A 16 -21.64 -5.50 -7.53
CA ASP A 16 -20.34 -5.13 -8.08
C ASP A 16 -19.80 -3.73 -7.73
N VAL A 17 -19.74 -3.41 -6.43
CA VAL A 17 -18.82 -2.35 -5.95
C VAL A 17 -17.38 -2.88 -5.81
N VAL A 18 -17.21 -4.19 -5.59
CA VAL A 18 -15.90 -4.81 -5.32
C VAL A 18 -15.13 -5.11 -6.61
N THR A 19 -15.80 -5.44 -7.71
CA THR A 19 -15.14 -5.81 -8.98
C THR A 19 -14.73 -4.60 -9.82
N GLY A 20 -15.49 -3.49 -9.77
CA GLY A 20 -15.13 -2.25 -10.48
C GLY A 20 -13.91 -1.51 -9.92
N SER A 21 -13.40 -1.90 -8.75
CA SER A 21 -12.21 -1.30 -8.10
C SER A 21 -10.91 -2.06 -8.38
N LEU A 22 -10.96 -3.20 -9.07
CA LEU A 22 -9.79 -4.08 -9.28
C LEU A 22 -8.96 -3.68 -10.51
N ASP A 23 -9.50 -2.87 -11.42
CA ASP A 23 -8.79 -2.42 -12.63
C ASP A 23 -7.90 -1.18 -12.39
N ASP A 24 -7.94 -0.60 -11.19
CA ASP A 24 -7.12 0.54 -10.79
C ASP A 24 -6.30 0.23 -9.52
N PRO A 25 -5.04 -0.22 -9.66
CA PRO A 25 -4.13 -0.44 -8.55
C PRO A 25 -3.94 0.80 -7.66
N GLN A 26 -4.15 2.00 -8.21
CA GLN A 26 -4.05 3.27 -7.48
C GLN A 26 -5.30 3.55 -6.64
N GLY A 27 -6.47 3.05 -7.07
CA GLY A 27 -7.73 3.18 -6.34
C GLY A 27 -7.73 2.42 -5.01
N ILE A 28 -7.21 1.19 -5.00
CA ILE A 28 -7.04 0.38 -3.77
C ILE A 28 -6.05 1.05 -2.81
N LEU A 29 -4.97 1.61 -3.35
CA LEU A 29 -3.93 2.32 -2.61
C LEU A 29 -4.45 3.62 -1.97
N GLY A 30 -5.33 4.36 -2.66
CA GLY A 30 -5.99 5.56 -2.15
C GLY A 30 -7.02 5.29 -1.03
N LEU A 31 -7.59 4.09 -0.97
CA LEU A 31 -8.52 3.70 0.11
C LEU A 31 -7.81 3.44 1.44
N ALA A 32 -6.56 2.95 1.41
CA ALA A 32 -5.79 2.62 2.61
C ALA A 32 -5.19 3.83 3.35
N HIS A 33 -5.31 5.04 2.80
CA HIS A 33 -4.68 6.27 3.33
C HIS A 33 -5.68 7.39 3.60
N ARG A 34 -6.91 7.04 3.95
CA ARG A 34 -7.93 8.03 4.32
C ARG A 34 -7.59 8.71 5.66
N PRO A 35 -7.90 10.01 5.82
CA PRO A 35 -7.33 10.84 6.88
C PRO A 35 -7.86 10.51 8.28
N THR A 36 -9.03 9.89 8.41
CA THR A 36 -9.64 9.63 9.73
C THR A 36 -9.47 8.17 10.19
N ALA A 37 -9.44 7.97 11.51
CA ALA A 37 -9.35 6.62 12.10
C ALA A 37 -10.52 5.72 11.68
N ALA A 38 -11.72 6.30 11.53
CA ALA A 38 -12.92 5.58 11.08
C ALA A 38 -12.82 5.13 9.61
N ASP A 39 -12.23 5.97 8.74
CA ASP A 39 -12.00 5.58 7.35
C ASP A 39 -10.92 4.49 7.24
N ARG A 40 -9.93 4.51 8.14
CA ARG A 40 -8.88 3.48 8.22
C ARG A 40 -9.40 2.13 8.71
N GLU A 41 -10.24 2.10 9.74
CA GLU A 41 -10.89 0.85 10.21
C GLU A 41 -11.76 0.23 9.10
N ARG A 42 -12.45 1.07 8.32
CA ARG A 42 -13.22 0.62 7.15
C ARG A 42 -12.30 0.09 6.04
N GLY A 43 -11.16 0.74 5.80
CA GLY A 43 -10.13 0.27 4.87
C GLY A 43 -9.53 -1.08 5.28
N GLU A 44 -9.22 -1.28 6.56
CA GLU A 44 -8.72 -2.56 7.09
C GLU A 44 -9.70 -3.71 6.84
N LYS A 45 -10.98 -3.51 7.15
CA LYS A 45 -12.03 -4.54 6.93
C LYS A 45 -12.15 -4.91 5.44
N LEU A 46 -12.16 -3.90 4.56
CA LEU A 46 -12.24 -4.11 3.12
C LEU A 46 -11.01 -4.86 2.58
N LEU A 47 -9.82 -4.55 3.08
CA LEU A 47 -8.58 -5.23 2.70
C LEU A 47 -8.54 -6.68 3.21
N ALA A 48 -8.98 -6.92 4.45
CA ALA A 48 -9.07 -8.28 5.00
C ALA A 48 -10.05 -9.15 4.21
N GLU A 49 -11.23 -8.61 3.88
CA GLU A 49 -12.23 -9.29 3.05
C GLU A 49 -11.68 -9.59 1.64
N LEU A 50 -10.97 -8.64 1.04
CA LEU A 50 -10.35 -8.80 -0.28
C LEU A 50 -9.29 -9.92 -0.28
N SER A 51 -8.43 -9.96 0.74
CA SER A 51 -7.42 -11.02 0.92
C SER A 51 -8.06 -12.41 0.99
N ASP A 52 -9.17 -12.54 1.73
CA ASP A 52 -9.88 -13.80 1.87
C ASP A 52 -10.62 -14.22 0.59
N VAL A 53 -11.11 -13.26 -0.20
CA VAL A 53 -11.71 -13.52 -1.52
C VAL A 53 -10.65 -14.05 -2.49
N PHE A 54 -9.50 -13.39 -2.58
CA PHE A 54 -8.39 -13.82 -3.44
C PHE A 54 -7.91 -15.22 -3.10
N ARG A 55 -7.76 -15.54 -1.82
CA ARG A 55 -7.39 -16.90 -1.37
C ARG A 55 -8.46 -17.94 -1.70
N ARG A 56 -9.73 -17.66 -1.42
CA ARG A 56 -10.83 -18.62 -1.65
C ARG A 56 -11.08 -18.90 -3.13
N GLN A 57 -10.93 -17.89 -3.98
CA GLN A 57 -11.19 -18.01 -5.42
C GLN A 57 -9.94 -18.40 -6.22
N ARG A 58 -8.76 -18.45 -5.58
CA ARG A 58 -7.45 -18.68 -6.22
C ARG A 58 -7.16 -17.70 -7.37
N GLN A 59 -7.65 -16.47 -7.24
CA GLN A 59 -7.43 -15.37 -8.17
C GLN A 59 -6.58 -14.29 -7.50
N ASN A 60 -5.78 -13.56 -8.29
CA ASN A 60 -4.96 -12.44 -7.82
C ASN A 60 -4.05 -12.79 -6.62
N LEU A 61 -3.56 -14.04 -6.56
CA LEU A 61 -2.72 -14.51 -5.45
C LEU A 61 -1.43 -13.69 -5.29
N GLY A 62 -0.91 -13.09 -6.38
CA GLY A 62 0.23 -12.17 -6.33
C GLY A 62 -0.05 -10.84 -5.64
N GLU A 63 -1.32 -10.48 -5.41
CA GLU A 63 -1.74 -9.26 -4.71
C GLU A 63 -2.04 -9.51 -3.22
N VAL A 64 -2.13 -10.77 -2.79
CA VAL A 64 -2.36 -11.13 -1.39
C VAL A 64 -1.28 -10.58 -0.44
N PRO A 65 0.03 -10.61 -0.78
CA PRO A 65 1.05 -10.08 0.12
C PRO A 65 0.95 -8.57 0.35
N ILE A 66 0.62 -7.77 -0.67
CA ILE A 66 0.47 -6.31 -0.49
C ILE A 66 -0.72 -5.99 0.41
N VAL A 67 -1.84 -6.72 0.26
CA VAL A 67 -3.01 -6.57 1.12
C VAL A 67 -2.66 -6.91 2.57
N ASN A 68 -1.90 -7.98 2.82
CA ASN A 68 -1.46 -8.34 4.17
C ASN A 68 -0.52 -7.29 4.77
N ALA A 69 0.34 -6.66 3.97
CA ALA A 69 1.22 -5.58 4.43
C ALA A 69 0.39 -4.39 4.95
N TYR A 70 -0.64 -3.96 4.21
CA TYR A 70 -1.53 -2.88 4.67
C TYR A 70 -2.28 -3.24 5.96
N VAL A 71 -2.83 -4.45 6.05
CA VAL A 71 -3.51 -4.92 7.28
C VAL A 71 -2.56 -4.89 8.47
N ALA A 72 -1.32 -5.37 8.29
CA ALA A 72 -0.33 -5.35 9.35
C ALA A 72 0.05 -3.91 9.78
N ARG A 73 0.18 -2.95 8.85
CA ARG A 73 0.43 -1.55 9.20
C ARG A 73 -0.68 -0.95 10.06
N GLU A 74 -1.94 -1.19 9.73
CA GLU A 74 -3.04 -0.64 10.54
C GLU A 74 -3.05 -1.23 11.96
N ARG A 75 -2.66 -2.50 12.12
CA ARG A 75 -2.45 -3.12 13.45
C ARG A 75 -1.28 -2.49 14.22
N ALA A 76 -0.19 -2.11 13.53
CA ALA A 76 0.93 -1.39 14.15
C ALA A 76 0.45 -0.09 14.81
N ARG A 77 -0.44 0.63 14.12
CA ARG A 77 -1.03 1.89 14.62
C ARG A 77 -1.99 1.68 15.79
N ALA A 78 -2.63 0.51 15.88
CA ALA A 78 -3.52 0.14 16.98
C ALA A 78 -2.79 -0.29 18.28
N GLY A 79 -1.46 -0.42 18.26
CA GLY A 79 -0.64 -0.58 19.46
C GLY A 79 0.33 -1.77 19.45
N ASP A 80 0.18 -2.72 18.52
CA ASP A 80 1.08 -3.87 18.41
C ASP A 80 2.16 -3.64 17.34
N ARG A 81 3.13 -2.79 17.68
CA ARG A 81 4.12 -2.30 16.72
C ARG A 81 5.15 -3.35 16.30
N ASP A 82 5.52 -4.27 17.19
CA ASP A 82 6.61 -5.23 16.92
C ASP A 82 6.15 -6.44 16.09
N GLU A 83 4.98 -7.00 16.41
CA GLU A 83 4.40 -8.08 15.63
C GLU A 83 4.04 -7.59 14.22
N ALA A 84 3.45 -6.39 14.13
CA ALA A 84 3.09 -5.79 12.86
C ALA A 84 4.29 -5.54 11.94
N VAL A 85 5.38 -4.97 12.45
CA VAL A 85 6.62 -4.78 11.66
C VAL A 85 7.13 -6.13 11.13
N SER A 86 7.09 -7.17 11.95
CA SER A 86 7.51 -8.51 11.55
C SER A 86 6.63 -9.09 10.42
N LEU A 87 5.32 -8.89 10.49
CA LEU A 87 4.37 -9.31 9.46
C LEU A 87 4.53 -8.54 8.16
N VAL A 88 4.69 -7.21 8.22
CA VAL A 88 4.95 -6.38 7.04
C VAL A 88 6.26 -6.80 6.36
N ARG A 89 7.33 -7.00 7.14
CA ARG A 89 8.63 -7.45 6.64
C ARG A 89 8.53 -8.79 5.91
N ALA A 90 7.81 -9.75 6.48
CA ALA A 90 7.58 -11.05 5.85
C ALA A 90 6.84 -10.90 4.51
N ALA A 91 5.73 -10.16 4.49
CA ALA A 91 4.93 -9.94 3.30
C ALA A 91 5.71 -9.24 2.17
N VAL A 92 6.52 -8.23 2.51
CA VAL A 92 7.37 -7.54 1.54
C VAL A 92 8.45 -8.48 0.99
N ASN A 93 9.10 -9.28 1.84
CA ASN A 93 10.07 -10.27 1.38
C ASN A 93 9.44 -11.31 0.44
N ASP A 94 8.19 -11.69 0.68
CA ASP A 94 7.44 -12.60 -0.20
C ASP A 94 7.18 -11.96 -1.57
N LEU A 95 6.78 -10.68 -1.62
CA LEU A 95 6.63 -9.92 -2.88
C LEU A 95 7.93 -9.91 -3.71
N PHE A 96 9.07 -9.77 -3.05
CA PHE A 96 10.38 -9.78 -3.70
C PHE A 96 10.84 -11.19 -4.12
N ARG A 97 10.39 -12.25 -3.44
CA ARG A 97 10.77 -13.65 -3.73
C ARG A 97 9.94 -14.25 -4.85
N GLU A 98 8.65 -13.92 -4.91
CA GLU A 98 7.69 -14.53 -5.84
C GLU A 98 7.72 -13.92 -7.24
N GLY A 99 8.30 -12.74 -7.46
CA GLY A 99 8.16 -12.07 -8.75
C GLY A 99 9.24 -11.05 -9.07
N GLN A 100 10.44 -11.55 -9.42
CA GLN A 100 11.49 -10.72 -10.02
C GLN A 100 11.12 -10.20 -11.44
N GLN A 101 9.93 -10.55 -11.97
CA GLN A 101 9.47 -10.14 -13.31
C GLN A 101 8.01 -9.63 -13.38
N VAL A 102 7.17 -9.83 -12.37
CA VAL A 102 5.72 -9.52 -12.43
C VAL A 102 5.28 -8.47 -11.39
N SER A 103 6.08 -8.22 -10.36
CA SER A 103 5.67 -7.45 -9.16
C SER A 103 6.07 -5.97 -9.19
N GLY A 104 6.30 -5.37 -10.36
CA GLY A 104 6.88 -4.03 -10.49
C GLY A 104 6.19 -2.97 -9.65
N ALA A 105 4.87 -2.80 -9.80
CA ALA A 105 4.10 -1.81 -9.03
C ALA A 105 3.93 -2.19 -7.55
N TRP A 106 3.74 -3.48 -7.25
CA TRP A 106 3.46 -3.97 -5.90
C TRP A 106 4.68 -3.96 -4.99
N GLY A 107 5.89 -4.15 -5.53
CA GLY A 107 7.14 -4.03 -4.78
C GLY A 107 7.40 -2.61 -4.28
N PHE A 108 7.05 -1.59 -5.09
CA PHE A 108 7.16 -0.18 -4.67
C PHE A 108 6.20 0.14 -3.53
N ALA A 109 4.93 -0.25 -3.66
CA ALA A 109 3.92 -0.03 -2.62
C ALA A 109 4.23 -0.79 -1.32
N GLY A 110 4.65 -2.06 -1.42
CA GLY A 110 5.02 -2.87 -0.26
C GLY A 110 6.21 -2.29 0.50
N THR A 111 7.23 -1.81 -0.22
CA THR A 111 8.37 -1.11 0.40
C THR A 111 7.92 0.15 1.13
N GLY A 112 6.96 0.90 0.55
CA GLY A 112 6.40 2.06 1.21
C GLY A 112 5.66 1.76 2.51
N VAL A 113 4.89 0.67 2.54
CA VAL A 113 4.21 0.21 3.77
C VAL A 113 5.22 -0.16 4.86
N LEU A 114 6.31 -0.86 4.51
CA LEU A 114 7.37 -1.20 5.46
C LEU A 114 8.04 0.05 6.04
N VAL A 115 8.46 0.98 5.19
CA VAL A 115 9.10 2.23 5.62
C VAL A 115 8.19 3.01 6.55
N GLU A 116 6.92 3.21 6.20
CA GLU A 116 5.97 3.91 7.07
C GLU A 116 5.79 3.22 8.43
N THR A 117 5.67 1.88 8.43
CA THR A 117 5.48 1.12 9.67
C THR A 117 6.71 1.24 10.59
N LEU A 118 7.92 1.20 10.01
CA LEU A 118 9.18 1.38 10.72
C LEU A 118 9.29 2.81 11.29
N LEU A 119 8.98 3.83 10.49
CA LEU A 119 9.04 5.22 10.93
C LEU A 119 7.97 5.58 11.98
N ASP A 120 6.78 4.96 11.92
CA ASP A 120 5.74 5.09 12.95
C ASP A 120 6.20 4.50 14.31
N ARG A 121 7.14 3.53 14.31
CA ARG A 121 7.76 2.98 15.54
C ARG A 121 8.97 3.80 15.98
N GLY A 122 9.78 4.28 15.04
CA GLY A 122 10.72 5.38 15.21
C GLY A 122 12.02 5.09 15.96
N THR A 123 12.44 3.83 16.09
CA THR A 123 13.78 3.55 16.68
C THR A 123 14.90 3.85 15.67
N GLU A 124 16.13 4.07 16.14
CA GLU A 124 17.28 4.27 15.24
C GLU A 124 17.50 3.07 14.31
N ALA A 125 17.26 1.85 14.81
CA ALA A 125 17.31 0.63 14.01
C ALA A 125 16.22 0.61 12.93
N ASP A 126 15.03 1.14 13.21
CA ASP A 126 13.94 1.24 12.24
C ASP A 126 14.28 2.20 11.11
N VAL A 127 14.89 3.35 11.43
CA VAL A 127 15.33 4.32 10.43
C VAL A 127 16.40 3.70 9.54
N ALA A 128 17.38 2.99 10.12
CA ALA A 128 18.41 2.30 9.34
C ALA A 128 17.83 1.18 8.44
N GLU A 129 16.85 0.43 8.94
CA GLU A 129 16.16 -0.59 8.14
C GLU A 129 15.33 0.03 7.00
N ALA A 130 14.65 1.15 7.26
CA ALA A 130 13.90 1.87 6.25
C ALA A 130 14.80 2.35 5.10
N GLU A 131 16.00 2.85 5.42
CA GLU A 131 16.99 3.22 4.41
C GLU A 131 17.48 2.04 3.59
N ALA A 132 17.81 0.91 4.23
CA ALA A 132 18.23 -0.29 3.53
C ALA A 132 17.15 -0.80 2.57
N ALA A 133 15.88 -0.70 2.96
CA ALA A 133 14.75 -1.03 2.09
C ALA A 133 14.64 -0.09 0.87
N ILE A 134 14.86 1.22 1.07
CA ILE A 134 14.89 2.23 -0.01
C ILE A 134 16.06 1.98 -0.97
N GLU A 135 17.24 1.65 -0.44
CA GLU A 135 18.42 1.31 -1.25
C GLU A 135 18.18 0.07 -2.11
N ARG A 136 17.59 -0.97 -1.51
CA ARG A 136 17.19 -2.18 -2.24
C ARG A 136 16.22 -1.84 -3.37
N LEU A 137 15.26 -0.95 -3.13
CA LEU A 137 14.30 -0.50 -4.13
C LEU A 137 14.98 0.27 -5.28
N ALA A 138 15.92 1.16 -4.93
CA ALA A 138 16.68 1.94 -5.90
C ALA A 138 17.60 1.07 -6.78
N ALA A 139 18.14 -0.01 -6.23
CA ALA A 139 19.01 -0.94 -6.94
C ALA A 139 18.28 -1.88 -7.90
N MET A 140 16.93 -1.90 -7.89
CA MET A 140 16.18 -2.73 -8.83
C MET A 140 16.41 -2.27 -10.27
N PRO A 141 16.78 -3.18 -11.20
CA PRO A 141 16.85 -2.86 -12.62
C PRO A 141 15.44 -2.60 -13.12
N THR A 142 15.13 -1.33 -13.36
CA THR A 142 13.86 -0.92 -13.93
C THR A 142 14.17 -0.06 -15.14
N ASP A 143 13.66 -0.42 -16.30
CA ASP A 143 13.75 0.41 -17.50
C ASP A 143 12.84 1.64 -17.31
N GLY A 144 13.39 2.71 -16.72
CA GLY A 144 12.84 4.06 -16.77
C GLY A 144 11.45 4.28 -16.14
N LEU A 145 11.05 3.48 -15.14
CA LEU A 145 9.73 3.65 -14.53
C LEU A 145 9.68 4.86 -13.60
N ALA A 146 9.01 5.93 -14.06
CA ALA A 146 8.62 7.08 -13.24
C ALA A 146 7.95 6.67 -11.90
N MET A 147 7.29 5.50 -11.87
CA MET A 147 6.76 4.88 -10.67
C MET A 147 7.83 4.60 -9.59
N ARG A 148 9.01 4.10 -9.95
CA ARG A 148 10.07 3.86 -8.96
C ARG A 148 10.53 5.18 -8.36
N ASP A 149 10.78 6.16 -9.22
CA ASP A 149 11.38 7.43 -8.82
C ASP A 149 10.43 8.26 -7.94
N ILE A 150 9.12 8.25 -8.25
CA ILE A 150 8.13 8.94 -7.41
C ILE A 150 8.00 8.30 -6.02
N TRP A 151 8.07 6.96 -5.93
CA TRP A 151 8.12 6.26 -4.64
C TRP A 151 9.41 6.57 -3.88
N LEU A 152 10.58 6.55 -4.54
CA LEU A 152 11.86 6.88 -3.92
C LEU A 152 11.87 8.30 -3.34
N LEU A 153 11.34 9.29 -4.06
CA LEU A 153 11.26 10.67 -3.57
C LEU A 153 10.42 10.75 -2.29
N ARG A 154 9.24 10.12 -2.29
CA ARG A 154 8.37 10.09 -1.12
C ARG A 154 9.03 9.42 0.09
N LEU A 155 9.60 8.23 -0.09
CA LEU A 155 10.17 7.46 1.02
C LEU A 155 11.41 8.14 1.61
N LYS A 156 12.26 8.75 0.77
CA LYS A 156 13.41 9.53 1.24
C LYS A 156 12.97 10.77 2.02
N ALA A 157 11.90 11.44 1.59
CA ALA A 157 11.34 12.57 2.34
C ALA A 157 10.89 12.13 3.74
N LEU A 158 10.14 11.02 3.85
CA LEU A 158 9.71 10.50 5.16
C LEU A 158 10.89 10.18 6.09
N VAL A 159 11.96 9.58 5.57
CA VAL A 159 13.19 9.33 6.35
C VAL A 159 13.86 10.63 6.78
N ALA A 160 13.99 11.61 5.88
CA ALA A 160 14.56 12.92 6.21
C ALA A 160 13.77 13.62 7.33
N GLN A 161 12.44 13.52 7.29
CA GLN A 161 11.57 14.01 8.36
C GLN A 161 11.82 13.30 9.69
N ALA A 162 11.88 11.96 9.69
CA ALA A 162 12.14 11.18 10.90
C ALA A 162 13.49 11.48 11.53
N ARG A 163 14.48 11.89 10.71
CA ARG A 163 15.80 12.35 11.17
C ARG A 163 15.85 13.80 11.63
N GLY A 164 14.78 14.57 11.42
CA GLY A 164 14.77 16.01 11.67
C GLY A 164 15.59 16.83 10.66
N ASP A 165 15.93 16.27 9.50
CA ASP A 165 16.60 17.00 8.41
C ASP A 165 15.56 17.79 7.60
N ALA A 166 15.20 18.96 8.12
CA ALA A 166 14.18 19.83 7.53
C ALA A 166 14.54 20.30 6.11
N THR A 167 15.83 20.47 5.81
CA THR A 167 16.28 20.94 4.49
C THR A 167 16.13 19.84 3.45
N ALA A 168 16.63 18.64 3.74
CA ALA A 168 16.47 17.50 2.84
C ALA A 168 15.00 17.13 2.68
N TYR A 169 14.22 17.17 3.77
CA TYR A 169 12.79 16.93 3.73
C TYR A 169 12.06 17.89 2.76
N ALA A 170 12.32 19.19 2.86
CA ALA A 170 11.67 20.19 2.02
C ALA A 170 12.03 20.01 0.53
N ASP A 171 13.31 19.77 0.20
CA ASP A 171 13.74 19.51 -1.18
C ASP A 171 13.06 18.28 -1.76
N LEU A 172 13.09 17.17 -1.03
CA LEU A 172 12.53 15.89 -1.49
C LEU A 172 11.01 15.97 -1.63
N LYS A 173 10.30 16.61 -0.69
CA LYS A 173 8.85 16.83 -0.75
C LYS A 173 8.47 17.69 -1.95
N ASN A 174 9.22 18.75 -2.25
CA ASN A 174 8.94 19.62 -3.39
C ASN A 174 9.07 18.85 -4.71
N ARG A 175 10.19 18.14 -4.89
CA ARG A 175 10.44 17.30 -6.08
C ARG A 175 9.40 16.19 -6.23
N TYR A 176 9.01 15.56 -5.13
CA TYR A 176 7.92 14.58 -5.10
C TYR A 176 6.59 15.19 -5.56
N THR A 177 6.24 16.37 -5.03
CA THR A 177 4.98 17.07 -5.37
C THR A 177 4.95 17.49 -6.84
N GLU A 178 6.05 18.03 -7.35
CA GLU A 178 6.19 18.41 -8.76
C GLU A 178 6.03 17.21 -9.68
N MET A 179 6.67 16.09 -9.35
CA MET A 179 6.56 14.85 -10.12
C MET A 179 5.16 14.24 -10.07
N ALA A 180 4.53 14.24 -8.89
CA ALA A 180 3.16 13.75 -8.73
C ALA A 180 2.16 14.55 -9.60
N ARG A 181 2.35 15.87 -9.67
CA ARG A 181 1.52 16.76 -10.50
C ARG A 181 1.80 16.60 -11.99
N SER A 182 3.06 16.49 -12.40
CA SER A 182 3.41 16.35 -13.83
C SER A 182 2.93 15.02 -14.42
N LEU A 183 2.83 13.98 -13.60
CA LEU A 183 2.30 12.67 -13.96
C LEU A 183 0.78 12.54 -13.74
N GLU A 184 0.13 13.56 -13.16
CA GLU A 184 -1.29 13.56 -12.80
C GLU A 184 -1.69 12.37 -11.89
N PHE A 185 -0.76 11.88 -11.06
CA PHE A 185 -1.00 10.76 -10.16
C PHE A 185 -1.77 11.21 -8.93
N ALA A 186 -3.10 11.22 -9.04
CA ALA A 186 -4.01 11.72 -8.02
C ALA A 186 -3.75 11.16 -6.59
N GLY A 187 -3.45 9.87 -6.46
CA GLY A 187 -3.10 9.26 -5.17
C GLY A 187 -1.81 9.83 -4.58
N HIS A 188 -0.78 10.01 -5.40
CA HIS A 188 0.48 10.61 -4.97
C HIS A 188 0.35 12.11 -4.67
N ILE A 189 -0.50 12.84 -5.41
CA ILE A 189 -0.82 14.25 -5.13
C ILE A 189 -1.45 14.37 -3.74
N ALA A 190 -2.48 13.56 -3.45
CA ALA A 190 -3.14 13.57 -2.14
C ALA A 190 -2.15 13.26 -1.00
N TRP A 191 -1.21 12.34 -1.22
CA TRP A 191 -0.15 12.07 -0.22
C TRP A 191 0.83 13.22 -0.06
N ALA A 192 1.22 13.89 -1.14
CA ALA A 192 2.12 15.04 -1.07
C ALA A 192 1.50 16.19 -0.25
N GLU A 193 0.20 16.40 -0.39
CA GLU A 193 -0.57 17.40 0.36
C GLU A 193 -0.73 17.03 1.84
N ALA A 194 -0.81 15.73 2.16
CA ALA A 194 -0.92 15.25 3.54
C ALA A 194 0.41 15.22 4.30
N MET A 195 1.55 15.34 3.61
CA MET A 195 2.87 15.41 4.23
C MET A 195 3.06 16.76 4.95
N PRO A 196 3.60 16.79 6.18
CA PRO A 196 3.80 18.03 6.96
C PRO A 196 4.69 19.09 6.31
#